data_AF-A0A6N9IW71-F1
#
_entry.id   AF-A0A6N9IW71-F1
#
_cell.length_a   1.000
_cell.length_b   1.000
_cell.length_c   1.000
_cell.angle_alpha   90.00
_cell.angle_beta   90.00
_cell.angle_gamma   90.00
#
_symmetry.space_group_name_H-M   'P 1'
#
loop_
_entity.id
_entity.type
_entity.pdbx_description
1 polymer ?
#
loop_
_entity_poly.entity_id
_entity_poly.type
_entity_poly.pdbx_seq_one_letter_code
_entity_poly.pdbx_strand_id
1 'polypeptide(L)'
;FAGLWSSWKNPEGVSINTYTILTTEANETLATIHQRMPVILPSEKYECWLAPDSNLDTVRSLLKPFPSEEFDFHPVSKAVNSPKNNHPEILAENLGN
;
A
#
# COMPACT_ATOMS: atom_id res chain seq x y z
N PHE A 1 -0.87 3.99 2.93
CA PHE A 1 0.20 3.89 1.92
C PHE A 1 0.27 5.19 1.13
N ALA A 2 1.45 5.51 0.57
CA ALA A 2 1.58 6.63 -0.37
C ALA A 2 0.86 6.31 -1.69
N GLY A 3 0.18 7.30 -2.26
CA GLY A 3 -0.60 7.12 -3.47
C GLY A 3 -0.85 8.42 -4.21
N LEU A 4 -1.11 8.31 -5.52
CA LEU A 4 -1.49 9.43 -6.38
C LEU A 4 -2.96 9.27 -6.74
N TRP A 5 -3.67 10.38 -6.91
CA TRP A 5 -5.07 10.36 -7.34
C TRP A 5 -5.31 11.34 -8.47
N SER A 6 -6.36 11.08 -9.26
CA SER A 6 -6.81 11.98 -10.31
C SER A 6 -8.32 11.87 -10.48
N SER A 7 -8.95 12.95 -10.94
CA SER A 7 -10.35 12.95 -11.36
C SER A 7 -10.42 12.93 -12.88
N TRP A 8 -11.14 11.96 -13.44
CA TRP A 8 -11.45 11.88 -14.86
C TRP A 8 -12.95 12.03 -15.08
N LYS A 9 -13.36 12.81 -16.09
CA LYS A 9 -14.76 12.97 -16.46
C LYS A 9 -15.07 12.07 -17.67
N ASN A 10 -16.04 11.18 -17.53
CA ASN A 10 -16.45 10.29 -18.61
C ASN A 10 -17.25 11.04 -19.70
N PRO A 11 -17.50 10.43 -20.87
CA PRO A 11 -18.28 11.05 -21.95
C PRO A 11 -19.70 11.50 -21.54
N GLU A 12 -20.30 10.81 -20.55
CA GLU A 12 -21.61 11.14 -19.98
C GLU A 12 -21.56 12.30 -18.97
N GLY A 13 -20.37 12.84 -18.72
CA GLY A 13 -20.15 13.97 -17.83
C GLY A 13 -20.04 13.63 -16.34
N VAL A 14 -19.95 12.35 -16.00
CA VAL A 14 -19.74 11.85 -14.64
C VAL A 14 -18.27 11.93 -14.26
N SER A 15 -17.96 12.51 -13.10
CA SER A 15 -16.60 12.55 -12.58
C SER A 15 -16.27 11.26 -11.82
N ILE A 16 -15.14 10.65 -12.14
CA ILE A 16 -14.61 9.44 -11.53
C ILE A 16 -13.27 9.77 -10.89
N ASN A 17 -13.22 9.65 -9.57
CA ASN A 17 -11.97 9.77 -8.82
C ASN A 17 -11.29 8.40 -8.77
N THR A 18 -10.07 8.33 -9.27
CA THR A 18 -9.23 7.14 -9.23
C THR A 18 -7.96 7.43 -8.46
N TYR A 19 -7.38 6.39 -7.88
CA TYR A 19 -6.08 6.49 -7.24
C TYR A 19 -5.24 5.26 -7.55
N THR A 20 -3.94 5.39 -7.31
CA THR A 20 -2.96 4.31 -7.39
C THR A 20 -2.09 4.30 -6.14
N ILE A 21 -1.65 3.11 -5.75
CA ILE A 21 -0.70 2.93 -4.64
C ILE A 21 0.71 2.92 -5.23
N LEU A 22 1.60 3.73 -4.65
CA LEU A 22 3.01 3.70 -5.03
C LEU A 22 3.69 2.47 -4.43
N THR A 23 4.57 1.86 -5.21
CA THR A 23 5.35 0.68 -4.80
C THR A 23 6.84 0.95 -4.91
N THR A 24 7.61 0.27 -4.08
CA THR A 24 9.07 0.29 -4.04
C THR A 24 9.60 -1.16 -3.98
N GLU A 25 10.93 -1.33 -3.94
CA GLU A 25 11.57 -2.61 -3.68
C GLU A 25 11.16 -3.17 -2.32
N ALA A 26 11.08 -4.49 -2.18
CA ALA A 26 10.79 -5.10 -0.88
C ALA A 26 11.96 -4.94 0.10
N ASN A 27 11.65 -4.82 1.38
CA ASN A 27 12.63 -4.98 2.46
C ASN A 27 13.04 -6.45 2.63
N GLU A 28 14.03 -6.72 3.47
CA GLU A 28 14.60 -8.08 3.66
C GLU A 28 13.53 -9.09 4.09
N THR A 29 12.64 -8.71 5.02
CA THR A 29 11.55 -9.55 5.52
C THR A 29 10.58 -9.94 4.38
N LEU A 30 10.06 -8.97 3.64
CA LEU A 30 9.05 -9.18 2.60
C LEU A 30 9.63 -9.74 1.30
N ALA A 31 10.92 -9.54 1.04
CA ALA A 31 11.62 -10.10 -0.13
C ALA A 31 11.58 -11.64 -0.16
N THR A 32 11.36 -12.28 0.99
CA THR A 32 11.13 -13.74 1.09
C THR A 32 9.80 -14.18 0.44
N ILE A 33 8.85 -13.27 0.24
CA ILE A 33 7.53 -13.51 -0.36
C ILE A 33 7.43 -12.89 -1.75
N HIS A 34 7.85 -11.63 -1.92
CA HIS A 34 7.69 -10.89 -3.17
C HIS A 34 8.72 -9.75 -3.30
N GLN A 35 9.13 -9.42 -4.53
CA GLN A 35 10.20 -8.45 -4.81
C GLN A 35 9.80 -6.97 -4.70
N ARG A 36 8.53 -6.68 -4.38
CA ARG A 36 8.00 -5.32 -4.28
C ARG A 36 7.11 -5.17 -3.07
N MET A 37 7.04 -3.95 -2.55
CA MET A 37 6.16 -3.57 -1.45
C MET A 37 5.49 -2.22 -1.71
N PRO A 38 4.34 -1.92 -1.08
CA PRO A 38 3.79 -0.58 -1.10
C PRO A 38 4.71 0.39 -0.36
N VAL A 39 4.74 1.66 -0.76
CA VAL A 39 5.38 2.72 0.03
C VAL A 39 4.53 2.97 1.28
N ILE A 40 5.04 2.55 2.43
CA ILE A 40 4.41 2.74 3.74
C ILE A 40 4.98 4.02 4.35
N LEU A 41 4.10 4.97 4.66
CA LEU A 41 4.48 6.22 5.29
C LEU A 41 4.29 6.09 6.80
N PRO A 42 5.24 6.51 7.64
CA PRO A 42 5.00 6.67 9.06
C PRO A 42 4.09 7.89 9.29
N SER A 43 3.33 7.88 10.38
CA SER A 43 2.29 8.87 10.66
C SER A 43 2.78 10.31 10.66
N GLU A 44 4.02 10.53 11.09
CA GLU A 44 4.64 11.87 11.18
C GLU A 44 4.93 12.47 9.80
N LYS A 45 4.83 11.67 8.73
CA LYS A 45 5.07 12.09 7.34
C LYS A 45 3.80 12.32 6.54
N TYR A 46 2.61 12.08 7.12
CA TYR A 46 1.35 12.26 6.41
C TYR A 46 1.12 13.71 5.97
N GLU A 47 1.36 14.67 6.87
CA GLU A 47 1.22 16.10 6.55
C GLU A 47 2.16 16.50 5.40
N CYS A 48 3.42 16.07 5.46
CA CYS A 48 4.38 16.30 4.38
C CYS A 48 3.96 15.65 3.05
N TRP A 49 3.31 14.48 3.08
CA TRP A 49 2.83 13.81 1.87
C TRP A 49 1.59 14.49 1.26
N LEU A 50 0.70 15.02 2.10
CA LEU A 50 -0.58 15.60 1.69
C LEU A 50 -0.51 17.10 1.38
N ALA A 51 0.49 17.81 1.90
CA ALA A 51 0.61 19.25 1.71
C ALA A 51 0.87 19.62 0.23
N PRO A 52 0.07 20.54 -0.35
CA PRO A 52 0.15 20.88 -1.77
C PRO A 52 1.42 21.67 -2.13
N ASP A 53 2.07 22.28 -1.14
CA ASP A 53 3.27 23.10 -1.25
C ASP A 53 4.55 22.36 -0.80
N SER A 54 4.43 21.05 -0.51
CA SER A 54 5.58 20.24 -0.15
C SER A 54 6.66 20.25 -1.23
N ASN A 55 7.91 20.40 -0.79
CA ASN A 55 9.07 20.30 -1.66
C ASN A 55 9.18 18.88 -2.26
N LEU A 56 9.32 18.81 -3.59
CA LEU A 56 9.30 17.53 -4.32
C LEU A 56 10.44 16.59 -3.91
N ASP A 57 11.63 17.11 -3.60
CA ASP A 57 12.76 16.27 -3.17
C ASP A 57 12.52 15.69 -1.77
N THR A 58 11.87 16.46 -0.90
CA THR A 58 11.41 15.97 0.40
C THR A 58 10.40 14.84 0.23
N VAL A 59 9.39 15.01 -0.63
CA VAL A 59 8.39 13.98 -0.91
C VAL A 59 9.02 12.72 -1.52
N ARG A 60 9.95 12.89 -2.47
CA ARG A 60 10.70 11.77 -3.09
C ARG A 60 11.53 11.00 -2.07
N SER A 61 12.09 11.66 -1.06
CA SER A 61 12.86 10.99 0.00
C SER A 61 12.02 10.03 0.86
N LEU A 62 10.68 10.14 0.80
CA LEU A 62 9.75 9.23 1.47
C LEU A 62 9.51 7.94 0.68
N LEU A 63 9.87 7.88 -0.60
CA LEU A 63 9.61 6.75 -1.50
C LEU A 63 10.63 5.63 -1.35
N LYS A 64 10.71 5.04 -0.16
CA LYS A 64 11.69 4.01 0.21
C LYS A 64 11.02 2.80 0.90
N PRO A 65 11.70 1.64 0.95
CA PRO A 65 11.19 0.47 1.67
C PRO A 65 10.90 0.78 3.14
N PHE A 66 9.90 0.12 3.70
CA PHE A 66 9.58 0.22 5.13
C PHE A 66 10.62 -0.57 5.95
N PRO A 67 11.00 -0.12 7.17
CA PRO A 67 11.94 -0.84 8.02
C PRO A 67 11.55 -2.31 8.19
N SER A 68 12.53 -3.21 8.09
CA SER A 68 12.30 -4.66 8.06
C SER A 68 11.90 -5.18 9.44
N GLU A 69 12.48 -4.60 10.48
CA GLU A 69 12.27 -4.86 11.90
C GLU A 69 10.90 -4.42 12.42
N GLU A 70 10.22 -3.52 11.69
CA GLU A 70 8.86 -3.06 11.99
C GLU A 70 7.81 -3.79 11.14
N PHE A 71 8.21 -4.77 10.33
CA PHE A 71 7.35 -5.50 9.42
C PHE A 71 7.23 -6.95 9.83
N ASP A 72 5.98 -7.44 9.94
CA ASP A 72 5.69 -8.84 10.24
C ASP A 72 4.59 -9.36 9.32
N PHE A 73 4.54 -10.67 9.13
CA PHE A 73 3.52 -11.34 8.33
C PHE A 73 3.27 -12.76 8.83
N HIS A 74 2.06 -13.26 8.59
CA HIS A 74 1.70 -14.65 8.84
C HIS A 74 0.96 -15.25 7.62
N PRO A 75 1.07 -16.57 7.40
CA PRO A 75 0.30 -17.23 6.36
C PRO A 75 -1.20 -17.16 6.67
N VAL A 76 -2.01 -16.95 5.63
CA VAL A 76 -3.47 -16.94 5.71
C VAL A 76 -4.08 -18.00 4.80
N SER A 77 -5.39 -18.25 4.95
CA SER A 77 -6.11 -19.17 4.08
C SER A 77 -6.13 -18.71 2.62
N LYS A 78 -6.05 -19.65 1.67
CA LYS A 78 -6.24 -19.38 0.23
C LYS A 78 -7.62 -18.81 -0.11
N ALA A 79 -8.57 -18.85 0.82
CA ALA A 79 -9.86 -18.18 0.68
C ALA A 79 -9.72 -16.68 0.36
N VAL A 80 -8.65 -16.02 0.82
CA VAL A 80 -8.37 -14.59 0.54
C VAL A 80 -8.21 -14.28 -0.95
N ASN A 81 -7.86 -15.28 -1.77
CA ASN A 81 -7.67 -15.09 -3.22
C ASN A 81 -8.96 -14.78 -3.98
N SER A 82 -10.13 -15.04 -3.39
CA SER A 82 -11.43 -14.75 -3.99
C SER A 82 -12.00 -13.45 -3.43
N PRO A 83 -12.24 -12.42 -4.25
CA PRO A 83 -12.81 -11.15 -3.79
C PRO A 83 -14.26 -11.26 -3.30
N LYS A 84 -14.91 -12.42 -3.49
CA LYS A 84 -16.25 -12.70 -2.93
C LYS A 84 -16.21 -12.97 -1.42
N ASN A 85 -15.04 -13.32 -0.89
CA ASN A 85 -14.86 -13.59 0.53
C ASN A 85 -14.49 -12.29 1.25
N ASN A 86 -15.43 -11.74 2.00
CA ASN A 86 -15.24 -10.51 2.79
C ASN A 86 -15.70 -10.74 4.23
N HIS A 87 -14.91 -11.50 4.97
CA HIS A 87 -15.17 -11.88 6.36
C HIS A 87 -13.83 -12.02 7.09
N PRO A 88 -13.75 -11.68 8.39
CA PRO A 88 -12.49 -11.48 9.10
C PRO A 88 -11.60 -12.72 9.15
N GLU A 89 -12.18 -13.92 9.07
CA GLU A 89 -11.47 -15.20 9.16
C GLU A 89 -10.47 -15.41 8.02
N ILE A 90 -10.61 -14.73 6.88
CA ILE A 90 -9.63 -14.83 5.77
C ILE A 90 -8.29 -14.18 6.10
N LEU A 91 -8.20 -13.39 7.18
CA LEU A 91 -6.96 -12.78 7.68
C LEU A 91 -6.37 -13.54 8.88
N ALA A 92 -7.10 -14.53 9.41
CA ALA A 92 -6.62 -15.32 10.54
C ALA A 92 -5.40 -16.15 10.14
N GLU A 93 -4.48 -16.31 11.09
CA GLU A 93 -3.29 -17.14 10.91
C GLU A 93 -3.70 -18.57 10.57
N ASN A 94 -3.19 -19.07 9.45
CA ASN A 94 -3.41 -20.42 9.01
C ASN A 94 -2.23 -21.28 9.46
N LEU A 95 -2.39 -21.93 10.61
CA LEU A 95 -1.36 -22.78 11.22
C LEU A 95 -1.02 -24.04 10.40
N GLY A 96 -1.75 -24.31 9.31
CA GLY A 96 -1.54 -25.46 8.45
C GLY A 96 -1.90 -26.79 9.11
N ASN A 97 -2.74 -27.58 8.44
CA ASN A 97 -2.68 -29.04 8.54
C ASN A 97 -1.91 -29.56 7.33
#